data_AF-A0A7C6C8M6-F1
#
_entry.id   AF-A0A7C6C8M6-F1
#
_cell.length_a   1.000
_cell.length_b   1.000
_cell.length_c   1.000
_cell.angle_alpha   90.00
_cell.angle_beta   90.00
_cell.angle_gamma   90.00
#
_symmetry.space_group_name_H-M   'P 1'
#
loop_
_entity.id
_entity.type
_entity.pdbx_description
1 polymer ?
#
loop_
_entity_poly.entity_id
_entity_poly.type
_entity_poly.pdbx_seq_one_letter_code
_entity_poly.pdbx_strand_id
1 'polypeptide(L)'
;MRSRKTVFILSFIILILTCQSAAAGEFYLHDNKEYWWYHVDNPGFYAVVPSAADVYVSKKVFGYDFLEISWDNGSVVMEVGVIPNSSRDDVINFVAKRWSPFLQDERVFANREITTSNGLPTYFYAVEGSGPDGNKSMLRSVYFSKDGNVVYLAMYLPNNKYQGKVEHHWIRAVNDFEWD
;
A
#
# COMPACT_ATOMS: atom_id res chain seq x y z
N MET A 1 -24.49 59.09 -23.56
CA MET A 1 -23.62 59.25 -22.37
C MET A 1 -24.22 58.45 -21.22
N ARG A 2 -23.41 57.68 -20.47
CA ARG A 2 -23.74 56.72 -19.37
C ARG A 2 -24.20 55.33 -19.87
N SER A 3 -23.42 54.24 -19.87
CA SER A 3 -22.58 53.58 -18.84
C SER A 3 -23.35 53.16 -17.58
N ARG A 4 -23.56 51.83 -17.42
CA ARG A 4 -23.38 50.99 -16.20
C ARG A 4 -24.21 49.69 -16.32
N LYS A 5 -23.58 48.51 -16.46
CA LYS A 5 -23.03 47.59 -15.41
C LYS A 5 -24.08 46.60 -14.85
N THR A 6 -23.87 45.31 -15.14
CA THR A 6 -23.99 44.08 -14.29
C THR A 6 -25.28 43.89 -13.47
N VAL A 7 -25.91 42.72 -13.40
CA VAL A 7 -25.50 41.55 -12.60
C VAL A 7 -26.32 40.31 -13.03
N PHE A 8 -25.65 39.21 -13.37
CA PHE A 8 -26.19 37.85 -13.36
C PHE A 8 -26.04 37.31 -11.93
N ILE A 9 -27.13 36.89 -11.27
CA ILE A 9 -27.06 36.14 -10.01
C ILE A 9 -27.44 34.69 -10.31
N LEU A 10 -26.44 33.85 -10.53
CA LEU A 10 -26.58 32.40 -10.47
C LEU A 10 -26.00 31.95 -9.13
N SER A 11 -26.86 31.83 -8.11
CA SER A 11 -26.46 31.27 -6.82
C SER A 11 -26.67 29.76 -6.84
N PHE A 12 -25.63 29.02 -7.20
CA PHE A 12 -25.58 27.57 -7.02
C PHE A 12 -24.72 27.29 -5.78
N ILE A 13 -25.35 27.26 -4.61
CA ILE A 13 -24.69 26.82 -3.37
C ILE A 13 -24.78 25.29 -3.36
N ILE A 14 -23.71 24.62 -3.80
CA ILE A 14 -23.52 23.19 -3.54
C ILE A 14 -22.95 23.08 -2.13
N LEU A 15 -23.79 22.69 -1.19
CA LEU A 15 -23.37 22.30 0.15
C LEU A 15 -22.77 20.88 0.04
N ILE A 16 -21.44 20.79 -0.13
CA ILE A 16 -20.75 19.50 -0.06
C ILE A 16 -20.70 19.10 1.42
N LEU A 17 -21.64 18.26 1.84
CA LEU A 17 -21.52 17.48 3.05
C LEU A 17 -20.39 16.46 2.83
N THR A 18 -19.16 16.81 3.21
CA THR A 18 -18.04 15.86 3.25
C THR A 18 -18.30 14.90 4.42
N CYS A 19 -19.03 13.83 4.15
CA CYS A 19 -18.90 12.63 4.96
C CYS A 19 -17.44 12.20 4.79
N GLN A 20 -16.63 12.29 5.84
CA GLN A 20 -15.27 11.75 5.85
C GLN A 20 -15.36 10.21 5.80
N SER A 21 -15.70 9.67 4.64
CA SER A 21 -15.25 8.34 4.28
C SER A 21 -13.73 8.43 4.23
N ALA A 22 -13.02 7.59 4.99
CA ALA A 22 -11.61 7.34 4.73
C ALA A 22 -11.48 7.05 3.22
N ALA A 23 -10.90 7.98 2.49
CA ALA A 23 -10.83 7.89 1.05
C ALA A 23 -9.89 6.73 0.70
N ALA A 24 -10.36 5.82 -0.16
CA ALA A 24 -9.45 4.94 -0.87
C ALA A 24 -8.42 5.82 -1.60
N GLY A 25 -7.15 5.40 -1.64
CA GLY A 25 -6.10 6.26 -2.17
C GLY A 25 -6.25 6.55 -3.67
N GLU A 26 -5.54 7.57 -4.11
CA GLU A 26 -5.58 8.10 -5.46
C GLU A 26 -4.28 7.77 -6.21
N PHE A 27 -4.36 7.65 -7.53
CA PHE A 27 -3.21 7.35 -8.39
C PHE A 27 -2.73 8.60 -9.14
N TYR A 28 -1.44 8.87 -9.06
CA TYR A 28 -0.76 9.98 -9.72
C TYR A 28 0.34 9.47 -10.68
N LEU A 29 0.61 10.27 -11.71
CA LEU A 29 1.68 9.99 -12.67
C LEU A 29 3.05 9.99 -11.98
N HIS A 30 3.83 8.95 -12.25
CA HIS A 30 5.20 8.84 -11.79
C HIS A 30 6.17 9.08 -12.96
N ASP A 31 7.33 9.69 -12.71
CA ASP A 31 8.32 10.05 -13.75
C ASP A 31 8.81 8.82 -14.53
N ASN A 32 9.01 7.70 -13.84
CA ASN A 32 9.19 6.40 -14.46
C ASN A 32 7.81 5.77 -14.78
N LYS A 33 7.57 5.52 -16.07
CA LYS A 33 6.33 4.93 -16.63
C LYS A 33 6.00 3.52 -16.14
N GLU A 34 6.96 2.79 -15.57
CA GLU A 34 6.71 1.47 -14.96
C GLU A 34 5.97 1.55 -13.63
N TYR A 35 5.67 2.75 -13.13
CA TYR A 35 5.09 2.96 -11.81
C TYR A 35 3.99 4.03 -11.81
N TRP A 36 3.21 4.01 -10.73
CA TRP A 36 2.31 5.07 -10.28
C TRP A 36 2.71 5.50 -8.88
N TRP A 37 2.38 6.74 -8.54
CA TRP A 37 2.28 7.17 -7.15
C TRP A 37 0.89 6.82 -6.65
N TYR A 38 0.79 6.10 -5.54
CA TYR A 38 -0.44 5.87 -4.80
C TYR A 38 -0.43 6.73 -3.54
N HIS A 39 -1.39 7.63 -3.41
CA HIS A 39 -1.44 8.61 -2.31
C HIS A 39 -2.69 8.42 -1.46
N VAL A 40 -2.55 8.61 -0.15
CA VAL A 40 -3.67 8.64 0.79
C VAL A 40 -3.53 9.87 1.67
N ASP A 41 -4.49 10.79 1.58
CA ASP A 41 -4.50 12.08 2.31
C ASP A 41 -4.40 11.96 3.85
N ASN A 42 -4.95 10.89 4.42
CA ASN A 42 -4.93 10.65 5.86
C ASN A 42 -4.57 9.18 6.10
N PRO A 43 -3.34 8.86 6.55
CA PRO A 43 -2.39 9.74 7.28
C PRO A 43 -1.47 10.64 6.45
N GLY A 44 -1.61 10.73 5.12
CA GLY A 44 -0.76 11.59 4.28
C GLY A 44 0.54 10.88 3.90
N PHE A 45 0.50 10.06 2.84
CA PHE A 45 1.68 9.37 2.33
C PHE A 45 1.59 9.07 0.84
N TYR A 46 2.75 8.91 0.21
CA TYR A 46 2.92 8.39 -1.13
C TYR A 46 3.63 7.04 -1.11
N ALA A 47 3.10 6.08 -1.87
CA ALA A 47 3.73 4.79 -2.12
C ALA A 47 3.92 4.59 -3.62
N VAL A 48 5.10 4.13 -4.02
CA VAL A 48 5.34 3.72 -5.40
C VAL A 48 4.72 2.35 -5.63
N VAL A 49 3.85 2.23 -6.63
CA VAL A 49 3.24 0.96 -7.03
C VAL A 49 3.48 0.70 -8.51
N PRO A 50 3.66 -0.55 -8.97
CA PRO A 50 3.90 -0.80 -10.39
C PRO A 50 2.67 -0.41 -11.22
N SER A 51 2.87 -0.04 -12.49
CA SER A 51 1.79 0.42 -13.39
C SER A 51 1.24 -0.65 -14.33
N ALA A 52 1.94 -1.78 -14.45
CA ALA A 52 1.62 -2.87 -15.36
C ALA A 52 1.18 -4.14 -14.61
N ALA A 53 0.31 -4.01 -13.61
CA ALA A 53 -0.33 -5.14 -12.96
C ALA A 53 -1.60 -5.58 -13.70
N ASP A 54 -1.96 -6.85 -13.52
CA ASP A 54 -3.18 -7.41 -14.11
C ASP A 54 -4.42 -6.81 -13.43
N VAL A 55 -4.32 -6.56 -12.12
CA VAL A 55 -5.45 -6.18 -11.27
C VAL A 55 -5.01 -5.15 -10.21
N TYR A 56 -5.85 -4.13 -10.03
CA TYR A 56 -5.81 -3.18 -8.92
C TYR A 56 -7.19 -3.16 -8.27
N VAL A 57 -7.30 -3.51 -6.99
CA VAL A 57 -8.57 -3.55 -6.28
C VAL A 57 -8.42 -2.96 -4.89
N SER A 58 -9.18 -1.91 -4.62
CA SER A 58 -9.40 -1.45 -3.24
C SER A 58 -10.35 -2.40 -2.54
N LYS A 59 -9.92 -2.95 -1.40
CA LYS A 59 -10.70 -3.90 -0.61
C LYS A 59 -10.83 -3.39 0.82
N LYS A 60 -11.94 -3.77 1.46
CA LYS A 60 -12.15 -3.58 2.89
C LYS A 60 -12.10 -4.92 3.60
N VAL A 61 -11.15 -5.10 4.51
CA VAL A 61 -11.01 -6.34 5.30
C VAL A 61 -10.85 -5.97 6.76
N PHE A 62 -11.67 -6.59 7.61
CA PHE A 62 -11.76 -6.26 9.05
C PHE A 62 -11.97 -4.77 9.33
N GLY A 63 -12.66 -4.06 8.43
CA GLY A 63 -12.95 -2.63 8.55
C GLY A 63 -11.90 -1.70 7.93
N TYR A 64 -10.70 -2.21 7.62
CA TYR A 64 -9.60 -1.43 7.07
C TYR A 64 -9.55 -1.50 5.54
N ASP A 65 -9.28 -0.37 4.91
CA ASP A 65 -9.10 -0.26 3.47
C ASP A 65 -7.64 -0.53 3.09
N PHE A 66 -7.43 -1.30 2.03
CA PHE A 66 -6.12 -1.54 1.45
C PHE A 66 -6.25 -1.67 -0.07
N LEU A 67 -5.20 -1.27 -0.77
CA LEU A 67 -5.04 -1.50 -2.20
C LEU A 67 -4.36 -2.85 -2.37
N GLU A 68 -5.00 -3.76 -3.11
CA GLU A 68 -4.39 -4.99 -3.59
C GLU A 68 -4.01 -4.83 -5.05
N ILE A 69 -2.79 -5.26 -5.38
CA ILE A 69 -2.21 -5.24 -6.71
C ILE A 69 -1.73 -6.66 -7.00
N SER A 70 -2.12 -7.23 -8.13
CA SER A 70 -1.71 -8.60 -8.43
C SER A 70 -1.31 -8.83 -9.88
N TRP A 71 -0.42 -9.80 -10.04
CA TRP A 71 0.09 -10.30 -11.31
C TRP A 71 -0.05 -11.82 -11.35
N ASP A 72 0.07 -12.35 -12.57
CA ASP A 72 0.22 -13.79 -12.82
C ASP A 72 -0.93 -14.56 -12.18
N ASN A 73 -2.15 -14.13 -12.53
CA ASN A 73 -3.42 -14.68 -12.06
C ASN A 73 -3.56 -14.71 -10.53
N GLY A 74 -3.00 -13.72 -9.83
CA GLY A 74 -3.10 -13.60 -8.38
C GLY A 74 -2.05 -14.37 -7.60
N SER A 75 -1.07 -14.99 -8.27
CA SER A 75 0.01 -15.70 -7.59
C SER A 75 1.12 -14.78 -7.08
N VAL A 76 1.20 -13.55 -7.60
CA VAL A 76 2.02 -12.48 -7.02
C VAL A 76 1.07 -11.39 -6.57
N VAL A 77 1.08 -11.05 -5.29
CA VAL A 77 0.20 -10.05 -4.70
C VAL A 77 1.05 -9.05 -3.93
N MET A 78 0.82 -7.76 -4.17
CA MET A 78 1.31 -6.65 -3.35
C MET A 78 0.11 -5.94 -2.72
N GLU A 79 0.23 -5.55 -1.46
CA GLU A 79 -0.78 -4.79 -0.73
C GLU A 79 -0.17 -3.51 -0.16
N VAL A 80 -0.94 -2.42 -0.22
CA VAL A 80 -0.70 -1.18 0.51
C VAL A 80 -1.87 -0.96 1.45
N GLY A 81 -1.64 -0.99 2.76
CA GLY A 81 -2.71 -0.86 3.75
C GLY A 81 -2.40 0.15 4.84
N VAL A 82 -3.45 0.72 5.41
CA VAL A 82 -3.37 1.73 6.46
C VAL A 82 -4.15 1.25 7.67
N ILE A 83 -3.48 1.14 8.81
CA ILE A 83 -4.10 0.81 10.09
C ILE A 83 -3.94 2.00 11.04
N PRO A 84 -5.01 2.78 11.27
CA PRO A 84 -4.96 3.91 12.20
C PRO A 84 -4.96 3.45 13.65
N ASN A 85 -4.43 4.29 14.54
CA ASN A 85 -4.42 4.08 16.01
C ASN A 85 -3.90 2.71 16.44
N SER A 86 -2.83 2.24 15.81
CA SER A 86 -2.28 0.91 16.03
C SER A 86 -0.78 0.97 16.32
N SER A 87 -0.28 0.00 17.09
CA SER A 87 1.16 -0.21 17.18
C SER A 87 1.66 -0.99 15.96
N ARG A 88 2.95 -0.84 15.65
CA ARG A 88 3.63 -1.63 14.61
C ARG A 88 3.43 -3.13 14.83
N ASP A 89 3.62 -3.61 16.06
CA ASP A 89 3.59 -5.03 16.38
C ASP A 89 2.16 -5.61 16.23
N ASP A 90 1.13 -4.81 16.52
CA ASP A 90 -0.25 -5.19 16.25
C ASP A 90 -0.52 -5.34 14.75
N VAL A 91 0.04 -4.45 13.92
CA VAL A 91 -0.11 -4.53 12.46
C VAL A 91 0.68 -5.69 11.88
N ILE A 92 1.89 -5.98 12.38
CA ILE A 92 2.64 -7.19 12.00
C ILE A 92 1.78 -8.44 12.29
N ASN A 93 1.20 -8.53 13.48
CA ASN A 93 0.33 -9.65 13.86
C ASN A 93 -0.92 -9.73 12.99
N PHE A 94 -1.52 -8.59 12.63
CA PHE A 94 -2.66 -8.52 11.73
C PHE A 94 -2.31 -9.06 10.33
N VAL A 95 -1.23 -8.57 9.74
CA VAL A 95 -0.76 -8.99 8.42
C VAL A 95 -0.39 -10.47 8.43
N ALA A 96 0.37 -10.94 9.44
CA ALA A 96 0.71 -12.35 9.58
C ALA A 96 -0.54 -13.24 9.65
N LYS A 97 -1.52 -12.91 10.52
CA LYS A 97 -2.78 -13.68 10.64
C LYS A 97 -3.61 -13.70 9.36
N ARG A 98 -3.58 -12.62 8.58
CA ARG A 98 -4.29 -12.54 7.31
C ARG A 98 -3.68 -13.49 6.28
N TRP A 99 -2.36 -13.59 6.27
CA TRP A 99 -1.62 -14.37 5.27
C TRP A 99 -1.32 -15.81 5.70
N SER A 100 -1.45 -16.14 7.00
CA SER A 100 -1.18 -17.48 7.53
C SER A 100 -2.00 -18.61 6.88
N PRO A 101 -3.26 -18.41 6.41
CA PRO A 101 -3.95 -19.48 5.68
C PRO A 101 -3.28 -19.87 4.35
N PHE A 102 -2.39 -19.01 3.82
CA PHE A 102 -1.68 -19.21 2.55
C PHE A 102 -0.23 -19.66 2.74
N LEU A 103 0.21 -19.87 3.98
CA LEU A 103 1.56 -20.32 4.32
C LEU A 103 1.50 -21.40 5.40
N GLN A 104 2.01 -22.59 5.11
CA GLN A 104 2.20 -23.67 6.08
C GLN A 104 3.66 -23.76 6.48
N ASP A 105 3.93 -24.24 7.70
CA ASP A 105 5.28 -24.42 8.25
C ASP A 105 6.13 -23.15 8.18
N GLU A 106 5.55 -22.02 8.60
CA GLU A 106 6.15 -20.70 8.51
C GLU A 106 7.49 -20.59 9.25
N ARG A 107 8.46 -19.95 8.59
CA ARG A 107 9.76 -19.58 9.14
C ARG A 107 10.01 -18.10 8.92
N VAL A 108 10.22 -17.37 10.01
CA VAL A 108 10.69 -15.98 9.97
C VAL A 108 12.14 -15.95 9.49
N PHE A 109 12.41 -15.22 8.39
CA PHE A 109 13.77 -15.03 7.89
C PHE A 109 14.24 -13.57 7.95
N ALA A 110 13.33 -12.63 8.23
CA ALA A 110 13.68 -11.26 8.57
C ALA A 110 12.73 -10.72 9.64
N ASN A 111 13.30 -10.05 10.65
CA ASN A 111 12.58 -9.40 11.73
C ASN A 111 13.45 -8.30 12.33
N ARG A 112 13.50 -7.13 11.70
CA ARG A 112 14.48 -6.09 12.02
C ARG A 112 14.07 -4.73 11.49
N GLU A 113 14.63 -3.68 12.08
CA GLU A 113 14.60 -2.34 11.49
C GLU A 113 15.52 -2.27 10.26
N ILE A 114 15.08 -1.48 9.28
CA ILE A 114 15.85 -1.09 8.11
C ILE A 114 15.68 0.41 7.89
N THR A 115 16.52 0.98 7.04
CA THR A 115 16.38 2.36 6.59
C THR A 115 16.22 2.35 5.08
N THR A 116 15.21 3.05 4.58
CA THR A 116 14.99 3.25 3.15
C THR A 116 16.08 4.13 2.53
N SER A 117 16.14 4.17 1.20
CA SER A 117 17.11 4.98 0.47
C SER A 117 16.93 6.48 0.70
N ASN A 118 15.71 6.95 1.02
CA ASN A 118 15.44 8.34 1.41
C ASN A 118 15.62 8.62 2.92
N GLY A 119 16.18 7.67 3.69
CA GLY A 119 16.54 7.88 5.10
C GLY A 119 15.42 7.64 6.11
N LEU A 120 14.28 7.10 5.68
CA LEU A 120 13.15 6.79 6.55
C LEU A 120 13.40 5.48 7.30
N PRO A 121 13.42 5.48 8.65
CA PRO A 121 13.43 4.23 9.42
C PRO A 121 12.09 3.51 9.26
N THR A 122 12.16 2.20 9.03
CA THR A 122 10.98 1.32 8.89
C THR A 122 11.30 -0.06 9.42
N TYR A 123 10.27 -0.86 9.67
CA TYR A 123 10.46 -2.23 10.15
C TYR A 123 10.24 -3.23 9.03
N PHE A 124 11.16 -4.18 8.86
CA PHE A 124 11.06 -5.25 7.88
C PHE A 124 10.81 -6.59 8.58
N TYR A 125 9.67 -7.21 8.22
CA TYR A 125 9.28 -8.54 8.65
C TYR A 125 9.04 -9.41 7.43
N ALA A 126 9.62 -10.60 7.41
CA ALA A 126 9.40 -11.54 6.33
C ALA A 126 9.42 -12.99 6.79
N VAL A 127 8.49 -13.76 6.25
CA VAL A 127 8.31 -15.19 6.50
C VAL A 127 8.31 -15.94 5.19
N GLU A 128 8.74 -17.19 5.24
CA GLU A 128 8.59 -18.15 4.15
C GLU A 128 7.94 -19.43 4.67
N GLY A 129 7.26 -20.15 3.79
CA GLY A 129 6.58 -21.40 4.10
C GLY A 129 6.15 -22.13 2.83
N SER A 130 5.34 -23.15 2.99
CA SER A 130 4.72 -23.87 1.87
C SER A 130 3.39 -23.21 1.50
N GLY A 131 3.23 -22.83 0.23
CA GLY A 131 2.00 -22.27 -0.31
C GLY A 131 0.92 -23.32 -0.54
N PRO A 132 -0.29 -22.92 -0.97
CA PRO A 132 -1.41 -23.84 -1.24
C PRO A 132 -1.12 -24.89 -2.32
N ASP A 133 -0.16 -24.62 -3.20
CA ASP A 133 0.31 -25.52 -4.25
C ASP A 133 1.44 -26.46 -3.80
N GLY A 134 1.85 -26.40 -2.53
CA GLY A 134 2.96 -27.15 -1.97
C GLY A 134 4.34 -26.59 -2.29
N ASN A 135 4.44 -25.50 -3.08
CA ASN A 135 5.71 -24.87 -3.40
C ASN A 135 6.10 -23.84 -2.34
N LYS A 136 7.40 -23.56 -2.22
CA LYS A 136 7.87 -22.49 -1.33
C LYS A 136 7.32 -21.13 -1.75
N SER A 137 6.69 -20.44 -0.81
CA SER A 137 6.19 -19.09 -0.94
C SER A 137 6.70 -18.22 0.21
N MET A 138 6.71 -16.91 0.00
CA MET A 138 7.11 -15.94 1.01
C MET A 138 6.10 -14.81 1.12
N LEU A 139 6.05 -14.24 2.32
CA LEU A 139 5.46 -12.94 2.60
C LEU A 139 6.58 -12.00 3.05
N ARG A 140 6.75 -10.89 2.34
CA ARG A 140 7.65 -9.80 2.70
C ARG A 140 6.81 -8.60 3.10
N SER A 141 7.14 -7.93 4.19
CA SER A 141 6.35 -6.80 4.66
C SER A 141 7.21 -5.72 5.31
N VAL A 142 6.88 -4.45 5.05
CA VAL A 142 7.47 -3.30 5.72
C VAL A 142 6.40 -2.46 6.39
N TYR A 143 6.74 -1.81 7.50
CA TYR A 143 5.80 -1.08 8.36
C TYR A 143 6.35 0.29 8.70
N PHE A 144 5.72 1.32 8.14
CA PHE A 144 6.02 2.71 8.37
C PHE A 144 5.06 3.26 9.42
N SER A 145 5.60 3.79 10.52
CA SER A 145 4.79 4.34 11.62
C SER A 145 4.93 5.86 11.68
N LYS A 146 3.80 6.57 11.75
CA LYS A 146 3.75 8.03 11.94
C LYS A 146 2.47 8.41 12.70
N ASP A 147 2.61 9.18 13.77
CA ASP A 147 1.49 9.76 14.53
C ASP A 147 0.38 8.77 14.91
N GLY A 148 0.76 7.57 15.36
CA GLY A 148 -0.17 6.51 15.77
C GLY A 148 -0.82 5.75 14.60
N ASN A 149 -0.50 6.09 13.35
CA ASN A 149 -0.88 5.32 12.17
C ASN A 149 0.27 4.42 11.73
N VAL A 150 -0.07 3.26 11.19
CA VAL A 150 0.89 2.35 10.56
C VAL A 150 0.44 2.09 9.13
N VAL A 151 1.28 2.48 8.18
CA VAL A 151 1.15 2.10 6.78
C VAL A 151 2.03 0.89 6.54
N TYR A 152 1.49 -0.15 5.94
CA TYR A 152 2.25 -1.33 5.58
C TYR A 152 2.27 -1.54 4.08
N LEU A 153 3.42 -2.03 3.58
CA LEU A 153 3.51 -2.66 2.28
C LEU A 153 3.73 -4.15 2.53
N ALA A 154 2.97 -5.00 1.88
CA ALA A 154 3.15 -6.46 1.93
C ALA A 154 3.24 -7.03 0.52
N MET A 155 4.05 -8.06 0.32
CA MET A 155 4.12 -8.80 -0.93
C MET A 155 4.14 -10.30 -0.64
N TYR A 156 3.17 -11.02 -1.17
CA TYR A 156 3.07 -12.47 -1.15
C TYR A 156 3.34 -13.04 -2.55
N LEU A 157 4.21 -14.05 -2.62
CA LEU A 157 4.55 -14.71 -3.89
C LEU A 157 5.27 -16.05 -3.68
N PRO A 158 5.20 -16.97 -4.66
CA PRO A 158 6.13 -18.09 -4.78
C PRO A 158 7.58 -17.61 -4.78
N ASN A 159 8.47 -18.31 -4.05
CA ASN A 159 9.84 -17.86 -3.84
C ASN A 159 10.63 -17.67 -5.14
N ASN A 160 10.39 -18.53 -6.12
CA ASN A 160 11.04 -18.47 -7.43
C ASN A 160 10.59 -17.29 -8.30
N LYS A 161 9.55 -16.53 -7.90
CA LYS A 161 9.10 -15.33 -8.60
C LYS A 161 9.72 -14.05 -8.05
N TYR A 162 10.35 -14.10 -6.87
CA TYR A 162 11.07 -12.95 -6.31
C TYR A 162 12.44 -12.79 -6.99
N GLN A 163 12.42 -12.30 -8.22
CA GLN A 163 13.61 -12.01 -9.01
C GLN A 163 13.28 -11.02 -10.14
N GLY A 164 14.30 -10.35 -10.65
CA GLY A 164 14.16 -9.44 -11.80
C GLY A 164 13.16 -8.31 -11.52
N LYS A 165 12.15 -8.16 -12.39
CA LYS A 165 11.18 -7.05 -12.29
C LYS A 165 10.39 -7.04 -10.99
N VAL A 166 9.96 -8.21 -10.49
CA VAL A 166 9.15 -8.31 -9.26
C VAL A 166 9.97 -7.85 -8.05
N GLU A 167 11.22 -8.29 -7.96
CA GLU A 167 12.15 -7.83 -6.93
C GLU A 167 12.39 -6.32 -7.02
N HIS A 168 12.64 -5.79 -8.23
CA HIS A 168 12.80 -4.34 -8.42
C HIS A 168 11.55 -3.54 -8.04
N HIS A 169 10.35 -4.05 -8.35
CA HIS A 169 9.10 -3.43 -7.92
C HIS A 169 8.98 -3.37 -6.39
N TRP A 170 9.30 -4.47 -5.70
CA TRP A 170 9.33 -4.49 -4.24
C TRP A 170 10.34 -3.50 -3.66
N ILE A 171 11.59 -3.58 -4.11
CA ILE A 171 12.68 -2.72 -3.59
C ILE A 171 12.31 -1.25 -3.79
N ARG A 172 11.74 -0.89 -4.94
CA ARG A 172 11.34 0.48 -5.21
C ARG A 172 10.18 0.95 -4.35
N ALA A 173 9.12 0.14 -4.23
CA ALA A 173 7.98 0.45 -3.38
C ALA A 173 8.42 0.74 -1.93
N VAL A 174 9.38 -0.03 -1.41
CA VAL A 174 9.92 0.18 -0.06
C VAL A 174 10.78 1.45 0.03
N ASN A 175 11.67 1.68 -0.93
CA ASN A 175 12.68 2.73 -0.83
C ASN A 175 12.15 4.13 -1.15
N ASP A 176 11.14 4.21 -2.02
CA ASP A 176 10.57 5.46 -2.53
C ASP A 176 9.28 5.81 -1.77
N PHE A 177 8.98 5.13 -0.65
CA PHE A 177 7.88 5.49 0.23
C PHE A 177 8.15 6.84 0.91
N GLU A 178 7.14 7.71 0.93
CA GLU A 178 7.24 9.05 1.48
C GLU A 178 6.03 9.40 2.35
N TRP A 179 6.30 10.07 3.47
CA TRP A 179 5.26 10.75 4.24
C TRP A 179 5.11 12.19 3.74
N ASP A 180 3.90 12.74 3.84
CA ASP A 180 3.64 14.17 3.63
C ASP A 180 4.31 15.04 4.71
#